data_AF-W9HH51-F1
#
_entry.id   AF-W9HH51-F1
#
_cell.length_a   1.000
_cell.length_b   1.000
_cell.length_c   1.000
_cell.angle_alpha   90.00
_cell.angle_beta   90.00
_cell.angle_gamma   90.00
#
_symmetry.space_group_name_H-M   'P 1'
#
loop_
_entity.id
_entity.type
_entity.pdbx_description
1 polymer ?
#
loop_
_entity_poly.entity_id
_entity_poly.type
_entity_poly.pdbx_seq_one_letter_code
_entity_poly.pdbx_strand_id
1 'polypeptide(L)'
;MPKLAGTTAIAYLYAAYTAHQQGRNWKGLAASAALTVSIVPFTIIFMSSTNDLLFKASAGTLDASQEDVVTLIGRWGVLNLVRSLLPLAGAAFGFSTLFSEE
;
A
#
# COMPACT_ATOMS: atom_id res chain seq x y z
N MET A 1 -7.58 -6.27 1.01
CA MET A 1 -8.72 -5.86 1.88
C MET A 1 -8.58 -4.37 2.21
N PRO A 2 -9.25 -3.47 1.46
CA PRO A 2 -9.17 -2.01 1.67
C PRO A 2 -9.55 -1.57 3.09
N LYS A 3 -10.46 -2.33 3.73
CA LYS A 3 -10.93 -2.09 5.10
C LYS A 3 -9.79 -2.10 6.13
N LEU A 4 -8.82 -3.01 5.98
CA LEU A 4 -7.70 -3.14 6.91
C LEU A 4 -6.70 -1.98 6.79
N ALA A 5 -6.45 -1.50 5.57
CA ALA A 5 -5.59 -0.35 5.32
C ALA A 5 -6.19 0.94 5.88
N GLY A 6 -7.53 1.09 5.76
CA GLY A 6 -8.25 2.20 6.39
C GLY A 6 -8.11 2.19 7.91
N THR A 7 -8.30 1.04 8.56
CA THR A 7 -8.17 0.93 10.03
C THR A 7 -6.75 1.18 10.52
N THR A 8 -5.72 0.71 9.80
CA THR A 8 -4.31 0.98 10.18
C THR A 8 -3.93 2.44 9.95
N ALA A 9 -4.37 3.05 8.84
CA ALA A 9 -4.15 4.47 8.61
C ALA A 9 -4.79 5.33 9.70
N ILE A 10 -6.02 5.03 10.12
CA ILE A 10 -6.71 5.72 11.22
C ILE A 10 -5.95 5.54 12.53
N ALA A 11 -5.46 4.34 12.83
CA ALA A 11 -4.67 4.08 14.03
C ALA A 11 -3.36 4.89 14.05
N TYR A 12 -2.64 4.96 12.93
CA TYR A 12 -1.42 5.77 12.84
C TYR A 12 -1.71 7.28 12.91
N LEU A 13 -2.80 7.75 12.31
CA LEU A 13 -3.23 9.15 12.42
C LEU A 13 -3.62 9.52 13.85
N TYR A 14 -4.32 8.63 14.56
CA TYR A 14 -4.66 8.85 15.96
C TYR A 14 -3.40 8.91 16.84
N ALA A 15 -2.45 7.99 16.65
CA ALA A 15 -1.18 7.99 17.37
C ALA A 15 -0.33 9.24 17.09
N ALA A 16 -0.30 9.70 15.83
CA ALA A 16 0.39 10.94 15.46
C ALA A 16 -0.25 12.16 16.14
N TYR A 17 -1.58 12.19 16.26
CA TYR A 17 -2.31 13.28 16.90
C TYR A 17 -2.04 13.35 18.41
N THR A 18 -2.07 12.21 19.12
CA THR A 18 -1.73 12.16 20.55
C THR A 18 -0.26 12.49 20.81
N ALA A 19 0.68 12.00 19.97
CA ALA A 19 2.08 12.38 20.08
C ALA A 19 2.28 13.90 19.86
N HIS A 20 1.58 14.50 18.89
CA HIS A 20 1.67 15.94 18.66
C HIS A 20 1.16 16.76 19.85
N GLN A 21 0.03 16.37 20.45
CA GLN A 21 -0.52 17.00 21.67
C GLN A 21 0.44 16.89 22.87
N GLN A 22 1.24 15.83 22.94
CA GLN A 22 2.22 15.59 24.01
C GLN A 22 3.60 16.21 23.74
N GLY A 23 3.79 16.95 22.63
CA GLY A 23 5.09 17.51 22.25
C GLY A 23 6.12 16.47 21.78
N ARG A 24 5.66 15.25 21.52
CA ARG A 24 6.42 14.07 21.09
C ARG A 24 6.64 14.05 19.57
N ASN A 25 7.57 13.24 19.09
CA ASN A 25 7.99 13.16 17.69
C ASN A 25 6.93 12.50 16.79
N TRP A 26 5.96 13.30 16.36
CA TRP A 26 4.82 12.88 15.52
C TRP A 26 5.17 12.66 14.04
N LYS A 27 6.31 13.16 13.56
CA LYS A 27 6.66 13.18 12.13
C LYS A 27 6.78 11.78 11.54
N GLY A 28 7.36 10.84 12.28
CA GLY A 28 7.51 9.45 11.82
C GLY A 28 6.19 8.68 11.79
N LEU A 29 5.27 8.96 12.72
CA LEU A 29 3.90 8.41 12.70
C LEU A 29 3.09 8.97 11.52
N ALA A 30 3.21 10.26 11.23
CA ALA A 30 2.59 10.87 10.06
C ALA A 30 3.14 10.31 8.73
N ALA A 31 4.46 10.10 8.62
CA ALA A 31 5.08 9.45 7.47
C ALA A 31 4.59 8.00 7.28
N SER A 32 4.38 7.27 8.39
CA SER A 32 3.85 5.90 8.39
C SER A 32 2.40 5.83 7.90
N ALA A 33 1.57 6.77 8.34
CA ALA A 33 0.20 6.92 7.84
C ALA A 33 0.19 7.26 6.34
N ALA A 34 1.04 8.20 5.90
CA ALA A 34 1.14 8.58 4.49
C ALA A 34 1.57 7.41 3.59
N LEU A 35 2.55 6.61 4.03
CA LEU A 35 3.00 5.40 3.33
C LEU A 35 1.92 4.31 3.26
N THR A 36 1.07 4.21 4.28
CA THR A 36 -0.04 3.26 4.28
C THR A 36 -1.16 3.71 3.33
N VAL A 37 -1.48 5.01 3.31
CA VAL A 37 -2.52 5.57 2.44
C VAL A 37 -2.06 5.61 0.97
N SER A 38 -0.77 5.79 0.70
CA SER A 38 -0.20 5.85 -0.66
C SER A 38 -0.35 4.55 -1.45
N ILE A 39 -0.68 3.43 -0.79
CA ILE A 39 -1.08 2.18 -1.44
C ILE A 39 -2.27 2.40 -2.37
N VAL A 40 -3.23 3.25 -2.00
CA VAL A 40 -4.43 3.52 -2.80
C VAL A 40 -4.06 4.18 -4.14
N PRO A 41 -3.38 5.35 -4.18
CA PRO A 41 -2.98 5.96 -5.43
C PRO A 41 -1.98 5.08 -6.21
N PHE A 42 -1.08 4.35 -5.55
CA PHE A 42 -0.19 3.39 -6.25
C PHE A 42 -1.00 2.35 -7.03
N THR A 43 -2.04 1.80 -6.42
CA THR A 43 -2.89 0.78 -7.04
C THR A 43 -3.66 1.35 -8.23
N ILE A 44 -4.20 2.57 -8.10
CA ILE A 44 -4.96 3.23 -9.17
C ILE A 44 -4.05 3.60 -10.35
N ILE A 45 -2.87 4.15 -10.10
CA ILE A 45 -1.98 4.66 -11.15
C ILE A 45 -1.24 3.53 -11.88
N PHE A 46 -0.66 2.58 -11.13
CA PHE A 46 0.24 1.59 -11.71
C PHE A 46 -0.41 0.23 -11.97
N MET A 47 -1.48 -0.09 -11.25
CA MET A 47 -2.03 -1.45 -11.20
C MET A 47 -3.39 -1.60 -11.87
N SER A 48 -4.15 -0.50 -12.04
CA SER A 48 -5.48 -0.50 -12.66
C SER A 48 -5.50 -1.15 -14.04
N SER A 49 -4.62 -0.72 -14.95
CA SER A 49 -4.53 -1.26 -16.30
C SER A 49 -4.21 -2.76 -16.32
N THR A 50 -3.26 -3.21 -15.49
CA THR A 50 -2.90 -4.63 -15.37
C THR A 50 -4.05 -5.46 -14.79
N ASN A 51 -4.73 -4.93 -13.77
CA ASN A 51 -5.89 -5.59 -13.16
C ASN A 51 -7.05 -5.70 -14.14
N ASP A 52 -7.35 -4.64 -14.90
CA ASP A 52 -8.44 -4.64 -15.89
C ASP A 52 -8.19 -5.69 -16.99
N LEU A 53 -6.95 -5.79 -17.47
CA LEU A 53 -6.58 -6.81 -18.44
C LEU A 53 -6.69 -8.22 -17.86
N LEU A 54 -6.26 -8.43 -16.60
CA LEU A 54 -6.42 -9.73 -15.93
C LEU A 54 -7.88 -10.09 -15.70
N PHE A 55 -8.72 -9.12 -15.34
CA PHE A 55 -10.15 -9.33 -15.19
C PHE A 55 -10.79 -9.73 -16.53
N LYS A 56 -10.47 -9.02 -17.61
CA LYS A 56 -10.96 -9.37 -18.96
C LYS A 56 -10.48 -10.74 -19.42
N ALA A 57 -9.20 -11.08 -19.16
CA ALA A 57 -8.65 -12.40 -19.42
C ALA A 57 -9.37 -13.50 -18.63
N SER A 58 -9.61 -13.28 -17.33
CA SER A 58 -10.34 -14.24 -16.48
C SER A 58 -11.79 -14.43 -16.89
N ALA A 59 -12.41 -13.39 -17.47
CA ALA A 59 -13.77 -13.43 -17.99
C ALA A 59 -13.86 -14.03 -19.42
N GLY A 60 -12.72 -14.39 -20.03
CA GLY A 60 -12.67 -14.88 -21.42
C GLY A 60 -13.08 -13.83 -22.46
N THR A 61 -13.05 -12.55 -22.09
CA THR A 61 -13.45 -11.42 -22.95
C THR A 61 -12.26 -10.69 -23.56
N LEU A 62 -11.05 -11.07 -23.17
CA LEU A 62 -9.81 -10.59 -23.76
C LEU A 62 -9.36 -11.56 -24.83
N ASP A 63 -9.22 -11.09 -26.07
CA ASP A 63 -8.53 -11.82 -27.12
C ASP A 63 -7.02 -11.67 -26.90
N ALA A 64 -6.47 -12.54 -26.07
CA ALA A 64 -5.06 -12.56 -25.69
C ALA A 64 -4.56 -14.01 -25.70
N SER A 65 -3.32 -14.21 -26.14
CA SER A 65 -2.69 -15.52 -26.10
C SER A 65 -2.42 -15.95 -24.66
N GLN A 66 -2.22 -17.25 -24.44
CA GLN A 66 -1.80 -17.75 -23.14
C GLN A 66 -0.47 -17.12 -22.67
N GLU A 67 0.44 -16.82 -23.60
CA GLU A 67 1.72 -16.16 -23.31
C GLU A 67 1.53 -14.71 -22.83
N ASP A 68 0.56 -13.99 -23.40
CA ASP A 68 0.22 -12.62 -22.97
C ASP A 68 -0.33 -12.63 -21.53
N VAL A 69 -1.19 -13.59 -21.20
CA VAL A 69 -1.74 -13.76 -19.85
C VAL A 69 -0.63 -14.09 -18.85
N VAL A 70 0.32 -14.96 -19.20
CA VAL A 70 1.46 -15.30 -18.34
C VAL A 70 2.33 -14.06 -18.08
N THR A 71 2.61 -13.28 -19.13
CA THR A 71 3.37 -12.02 -19.01
C THR A 71 2.65 -11.03 -18.08
N LEU A 72 1.34 -10.93 -18.22
CA LEU A 72 0.50 -10.05 -17.42
C LEU A 72 0.46 -10.46 -15.95
N ILE A 73 0.39 -11.77 -15.66
CA ILE A 73 0.51 -12.32 -14.30
C ILE A 73 1.90 -12.00 -13.71
N GLY A 74 2.97 -12.14 -14.50
CA GLY A 74 4.33 -11.78 -14.07
C GLY A 74 4.42 -10.32 -13.66
N ARG A 75 3.91 -9.41 -14.51
CA ARG A 75 3.85 -7.97 -14.22
C ARG A 75 3.00 -7.67 -12.98
N TRP A 76 1.85 -8.33 -12.84
CA TRP A 76 0.98 -8.21 -11.67
C TRP A 76 1.67 -8.65 -10.38
N GLY A 77 2.47 -9.72 -10.43
CA GLY A 77 3.30 -10.18 -9.31
C GLY A 77 4.31 -9.13 -8.87
N VAL A 78 5.09 -8.58 -9.81
CA VAL A 78 6.08 -7.52 -9.52
C VAL A 78 5.40 -6.28 -8.93
N LEU A 79 4.27 -5.85 -9.48
CA LEU A 79 3.51 -4.70 -8.96
C LEU A 79 2.98 -4.96 -7.54
N ASN A 80 2.54 -6.18 -7.22
CA ASN A 80 2.14 -6.54 -5.86
C ASN A 80 3.31 -6.56 -4.88
N LEU A 81 4.49 -7.01 -5.33
CA LEU A 81 5.70 -6.98 -4.52
C LEU A 81 6.05 -5.53 -4.14
N VAL A 82 6.12 -4.62 -5.12
CA VAL A 82 6.37 -3.19 -4.86
C VAL A 82 5.30 -2.59 -3.95
N ARG A 83 4.03 -2.91 -4.19
CA ARG A 83 2.91 -2.46 -3.35
C ARG A 83 3.07 -2.90 -1.89
N SER A 84 3.63 -4.08 -1.64
CA SER A 84 3.83 -4.63 -0.29
C SER A 84 4.99 -3.96 0.47
N LEU A 85 5.95 -3.37 -0.24
CA LEU A 85 7.07 -2.64 0.36
C LEU A 85 6.62 -1.31 0.98
N LEU A 86 5.57 -0.67 0.46
CA LEU A 86 5.02 0.58 1.00
C LEU A 86 4.49 0.45 2.44
N PRO A 87 3.58 -0.49 2.78
CA PRO A 87 3.15 -0.70 4.16
C PRO A 87 4.27 -1.25 5.04
N LEU A 88 5.20 -2.05 4.49
CA LEU A 88 6.36 -2.54 5.25
C LEU A 88 7.27 -1.39 5.68
N ALA A 89 7.57 -0.47 4.77
CA ALA A 89 8.30 0.76 5.07
C ALA A 89 7.54 1.60 6.10
N GLY A 90 6.22 1.79 5.91
CA GLY A 90 5.38 2.50 6.88
C GLY A 90 5.44 1.89 8.29
N ALA A 91 5.38 0.57 8.40
CA ALA A 91 5.51 -0.14 9.67
C ALA A 91 6.91 0.04 10.28
N ALA A 92 7.98 -0.04 9.47
CA ALA A 92 9.35 0.17 9.94
C ALA A 92 9.56 1.59 10.47
N PHE A 93 9.09 2.61 9.75
CA PHE A 93 9.13 4.00 10.24
C PHE A 93 8.34 4.16 11.53
N GLY A 94 7.11 3.65 11.59
CA GLY A 94 6.28 3.75 12.79
C GLY A 94 6.94 3.11 14.01
N PHE A 95 7.53 1.92 13.81
CA PHE A 95 8.31 1.22 14.83
C PHE A 95 9.53 2.04 15.27
N SER A 96 10.41 2.46 14.35
CA SER A 96 11.59 3.24 14.70
C SER A 96 11.26 4.55 15.43
N THR A 97 10.13 5.18 15.08
CA THR A 97 9.70 6.43 15.75
C THR A 97 9.32 6.15 17.20
N LEU A 98 8.55 5.09 17.46
CA LEU A 98 8.14 4.71 18.81
C LEU A 98 9.34 4.33 19.70
N PHE A 99 10.28 3.55 19.16
CA PHE A 99 11.48 3.12 19.90
C PHE A 99 12.51 4.23 20.12
N SER A 100 12.47 5.31 19.33
CA SER A 100 13.34 6.47 19.53
C SER A 100 12.79 7.47 20.56
N GLU A 101 11.57 7.25 21.06
CA GLU A 101 10.95 8.07 22.11
C GLU A 101 10.88 7.38 23.49
N GLU A 102 11.52 6.23 23.65
CA GLU A 102 11.83 5.58 24.93
C GLU A 102 13.25 5.99 25.37
#